data_AF-A0AA41V094-F1
#
_entry.id   AF-A0AA41V094-F1
#
_cell.length_a   1.000
_cell.length_b   1.000
_cell.length_c   1.000
_cell.angle_alpha   90.00
_cell.angle_beta   90.00
_cell.angle_gamma   90.00
#
_symmetry.space_group_name_H-M   'P 1'
#
loop_
_entity.id
_entity.type
_entity.pdbx_description
1 polymer ?
#
loop_
_entity_poly.entity_id
_entity_poly.type
_entity_poly.pdbx_seq_one_letter_code
_entity_poly.pdbx_strand_id
1 'polypeptide(L)'
;MAIRTAHQRGRPQLAANYREETNSTTGAKTLILYPDALNVIWGGASSNNRYWKRTAIPGSQIAALELVGVYWLEVSGRLELSSFFTAGKKYKLYFVIQMKQQNSSGWDNYDIWFNIRIAGQKSQRQSMKFNTLAPNVWHNVPGNGLEFTVPQETSSAALTFAMYDIECEDLKKGLLIREVRIEEV
;
A
#
# COMPACT_ATOMS: atom_id res chain seq x y z
N MET A 1 -14.25 -27.56 17.39
CA MET A 1 -14.03 -26.16 17.84
C MET A 1 -13.83 -25.31 16.59
N ALA A 2 -14.90 -24.67 16.09
CA ALA A 2 -14.83 -23.88 14.86
C ALA A 2 -14.20 -22.52 15.18
N ILE A 3 -12.94 -22.32 14.78
CA ILE A 3 -12.30 -21.01 14.84
C ILE A 3 -13.02 -20.13 13.81
N ARG A 4 -13.99 -19.34 14.28
CA ARG A 4 -14.61 -18.29 13.48
C ARG A 4 -13.55 -17.23 13.21
N THR A 5 -12.84 -17.34 12.10
CA THR A 5 -11.98 -16.28 11.55
C THR A 5 -12.82 -15.22 10.84
N ALA A 6 -13.79 -14.65 11.55
CA ALA A 6 -14.33 -13.37 11.14
C ALA A 6 -13.27 -12.33 11.52
N HIS A 7 -12.65 -11.68 10.52
CA HIS A 7 -11.68 -10.58 10.64
C HIS A 7 -10.21 -10.97 10.91
N GLN A 8 -9.72 -12.09 10.39
CA GLN A 8 -8.27 -12.29 10.30
C GLN A 8 -7.71 -11.45 9.14
N ARG A 9 -6.86 -10.48 9.50
CA ARG A 9 -5.82 -9.85 8.67
C ARG A 9 -5.22 -10.92 7.77
N GLY A 10 -5.31 -10.76 6.45
CA GLY A 10 -4.65 -11.67 5.52
C GLY A 10 -3.20 -11.80 5.98
N ARG A 11 -2.72 -13.01 6.29
CA ARG A 11 -1.30 -13.22 6.56
C ARG A 11 -0.57 -12.81 5.27
N PRO A 12 0.14 -11.67 5.24
CA PRO A 12 0.75 -11.21 4.01
C PRO A 12 1.80 -12.24 3.61
N GLN A 13 1.66 -12.82 2.44
CA GLN A 13 2.69 -13.72 1.91
C GLN A 13 3.70 -12.85 1.21
N LEU A 14 4.64 -12.28 1.96
CA LEU A 14 5.72 -11.50 1.38
C LEU A 14 6.41 -12.34 0.28
N ALA A 15 6.73 -13.60 0.58
CA ALA A 15 7.05 -14.71 -0.36
C ALA A 15 7.43 -14.28 -1.79
N ALA A 16 6.67 -14.68 -2.82
CA ALA A 16 6.95 -14.32 -4.22
C ALA A 16 6.23 -13.04 -4.69
N ASN A 17 5.60 -12.29 -3.78
CA ASN A 17 4.73 -11.16 -4.11
C ASN A 17 5.47 -9.82 -4.03
N TYR A 18 6.77 -9.83 -4.29
CA TYR A 18 7.58 -8.64 -4.42
C TYR A 18 8.60 -8.78 -5.56
N ARG A 19 9.19 -7.65 -5.94
CA ARG A 19 10.33 -7.58 -6.84
C ARG A 19 11.31 -6.55 -6.33
N GLU A 20 12.60 -6.85 -6.46
CA GLU A 20 13.67 -5.89 -6.25
C GLU A 20 14.25 -5.44 -7.60
N GLU A 21 14.55 -4.16 -7.71
CA GLU A 21 15.18 -3.54 -8.86
C GLU A 21 16.40 -2.75 -8.38
N THR A 22 17.40 -2.64 -9.25
CA THR A 22 18.57 -1.78 -9.01
C THR A 22 18.79 -0.94 -10.26
N ASN A 23 18.86 0.37 -10.10
CA ASN A 23 19.19 1.27 -11.18
C ASN A 23 20.64 1.02 -11.61
N SER A 24 20.86 0.67 -12.88
CA SER A 24 22.18 0.31 -13.41
C SER A 24 23.19 1.46 -13.42
N THR A 25 22.71 2.71 -13.39
CA THR A 25 23.56 3.91 -13.42
C THR A 25 23.88 4.41 -12.02
N THR A 26 22.87 4.51 -11.15
CA THR A 26 23.04 5.10 -9.81
C THR A 26 23.27 4.06 -8.72
N GLY A 27 22.99 2.79 -8.98
CA GLY A 27 22.97 1.73 -7.95
C GLY A 27 21.80 1.84 -6.97
N ALA A 28 20.89 2.80 -7.15
CA ALA A 28 19.73 3.00 -6.28
C ALA A 28 18.81 1.77 -6.33
N LYS A 29 18.38 1.29 -5.16
CA LYS A 29 17.51 0.12 -5.03
C LYS A 29 16.04 0.53 -4.98
N THR A 30 15.19 -0.30 -5.57
CA THR A 30 13.73 -0.17 -5.49
C THR A 30 13.12 -1.51 -5.10
N LEU A 31 12.29 -1.51 -4.05
CA LEU A 31 11.45 -2.64 -3.67
C LEU A 31 10.01 -2.37 -4.12
N ILE A 32 9.43 -3.33 -4.83
CA ILE A 32 8.04 -3.30 -5.30
C ILE A 32 7.29 -4.43 -4.60
N LEU A 33 6.23 -4.09 -3.87
CA LEU A 33 5.32 -5.06 -3.26
C LEU A 33 4.03 -5.11 -4.07
N TYR A 34 3.66 -6.30 -4.53
CA TYR A 34 2.38 -6.52 -5.19
C TYR A 34 1.25 -6.65 -4.16
N PRO A 35 -0.01 -6.51 -4.57
CA PRO A 35 -1.10 -6.42 -3.62
C PRO A 35 -1.29 -7.66 -2.72
N ASP A 36 -0.81 -8.84 -3.13
CA ASP A 36 -0.82 -10.07 -2.32
C ASP A 36 0.22 -10.06 -1.18
N ALA A 37 1.21 -9.17 -1.23
CA ALA A 37 2.15 -8.92 -0.12
C ALA A 37 1.60 -7.93 0.92
N LEU A 38 0.41 -7.35 0.70
CA LEU A 38 -0.18 -6.33 1.57
C LEU A 38 -1.25 -6.94 2.48
N ASN A 39 -1.39 -6.37 3.67
CA ASN A 39 -2.56 -6.60 4.54
C ASN A 39 -3.68 -5.65 4.12
N VAL A 40 -4.82 -6.22 3.71
CA VAL A 40 -5.99 -5.44 3.27
C VAL A 40 -7.18 -5.80 4.14
N ILE A 41 -7.73 -4.82 4.87
CA ILE A 41 -8.95 -5.05 5.63
C ILE A 41 -10.08 -5.37 4.64
N TRP A 42 -10.85 -6.42 4.96
CA TRP A 42 -11.90 -6.99 4.10
C TRP A 42 -11.42 -7.65 2.81
N GLY A 43 -10.12 -7.69 2.53
CA GLY A 43 -9.54 -8.21 1.29
C GLY A 43 -9.19 -9.70 1.29
N GLY A 44 -9.46 -10.42 2.38
CA GLY A 44 -9.17 -11.85 2.49
C GLY A 44 -10.08 -12.72 1.61
N ALA A 45 -9.63 -13.94 1.29
CA ALA A 45 -10.35 -14.89 0.43
C ALA A 45 -11.78 -15.20 0.91
N SER A 46 -12.03 -15.16 2.22
CA SER A 46 -13.37 -15.36 2.81
C SER A 46 -14.39 -14.29 2.43
N SER A 47 -13.95 -13.13 1.92
CA SER A 47 -14.85 -12.07 1.44
C SER A 47 -15.50 -12.41 0.09
N ASN A 48 -15.01 -13.44 -0.62
CA ASN A 48 -15.47 -13.85 -1.95
C ASN A 48 -15.67 -12.65 -2.91
N ASN A 49 -14.64 -11.81 -3.01
CA ASN A 49 -14.60 -10.61 -3.85
C ASN A 49 -15.64 -9.52 -3.55
N ARG A 50 -16.32 -9.58 -2.40
CA ARG A 50 -17.41 -8.63 -2.05
C ARG A 50 -16.93 -7.20 -1.88
N TYR A 51 -15.77 -7.01 -1.29
CA TYR A 51 -15.24 -5.69 -0.93
C TYR A 51 -14.07 -5.28 -1.80
N TRP A 52 -13.27 -6.28 -2.20
CA TRP A 52 -12.11 -6.11 -3.05
C TRP A 52 -12.08 -7.23 -4.08
N LYS A 53 -11.63 -6.95 -5.29
CA LYS A 53 -11.45 -7.98 -6.32
C LYS A 53 -10.15 -7.77 -7.07
N ARG A 54 -9.66 -8.82 -7.72
CA ARG A 54 -8.55 -8.74 -8.65
C ARG A 54 -9.05 -8.22 -9.99
N THR A 55 -8.39 -7.19 -10.53
CA THR A 55 -8.70 -6.60 -11.83
C THR A 55 -7.45 -6.62 -12.70
N ALA A 56 -7.55 -7.20 -13.89
CA ALA A 56 -6.44 -7.25 -14.84
C ALA A 56 -6.02 -5.84 -15.25
N ILE A 57 -4.71 -5.63 -15.37
CA ILE A 57 -4.14 -4.40 -15.92
C ILE A 57 -3.69 -4.73 -17.35
N PRO A 58 -4.16 -4.02 -18.39
CA PRO A 58 -3.73 -4.28 -19.77
C PRO A 58 -2.20 -4.25 -19.90
N GLY A 59 -1.62 -5.29 -20.53
CA GLY A 59 -0.17 -5.41 -20.74
C GLY A 59 0.64 -5.79 -19.49
N SER A 60 -0.02 -6.10 -18.37
CA SER A 60 0.63 -6.50 -17.12
C SER A 60 0.42 -7.98 -16.82
N GLN A 61 1.44 -8.63 -16.27
CA GLN A 61 1.32 -10.00 -15.73
C GLN A 61 0.72 -10.02 -14.32
N ILE A 62 0.69 -8.88 -13.63
CA ILE A 62 0.06 -8.73 -12.32
C ILE A 62 -1.33 -8.10 -12.44
N ALA A 63 -2.22 -8.45 -11.52
CA ALA A 63 -3.52 -7.82 -11.36
C ALA A 63 -3.48 -6.73 -10.29
N ALA A 64 -4.24 -5.65 -10.50
CA ALA A 64 -4.50 -4.67 -9.46
C ALA A 64 -5.52 -5.22 -8.45
N LEU A 65 -5.52 -4.65 -7.26
CA LEU A 65 -6.61 -4.82 -6.29
C LEU A 65 -7.61 -3.67 -6.47
N GLU A 66 -8.82 -3.98 -6.93
CA GLU A 66 -9.91 -3.02 -7.10
C GLU A 66 -10.82 -3.01 -5.87
N LEU A 67 -11.06 -1.83 -5.33
CA LEU A 67 -12.04 -1.60 -4.27
C LEU A 67 -13.46 -1.59 -4.86
N VAL A 68 -14.23 -2.62 -4.51
CA VAL A 68 -15.64 -2.75 -4.92
C VAL A 68 -16.53 -1.82 -4.09
N GLY A 69 -16.28 -1.70 -2.79
CA GLY A 69 -17.08 -0.88 -1.90
C GLY A 69 -16.82 -1.12 -0.42
N VAL A 70 -16.30 -0.12 0.30
CA VAL A 70 -16.23 -0.13 1.78
C VAL A 70 -16.45 1.28 2.33
N TYR A 71 -16.95 1.38 3.56
CA TYR A 71 -16.84 2.63 4.30
C TYR A 71 -15.41 2.76 4.86
N TRP A 72 -14.94 1.74 5.56
CA TRP A 72 -13.63 1.75 6.20
C TRP A 72 -12.57 1.05 5.36
N LEU A 73 -11.51 1.80 5.04
CA LEU A 73 -10.39 1.40 4.21
C LEU A 73 -9.11 1.36 5.06
N GLU A 74 -8.40 0.24 5.03
CA GLU A 74 -7.00 0.18 5.45
C GLU A 74 -6.26 -0.85 4.60
N VAL A 75 -5.15 -0.41 4.02
CA VAL A 75 -4.15 -1.24 3.35
C VAL A 75 -2.82 -0.97 4.02
N SER A 76 -2.24 -2.00 4.64
CA SER A 76 -1.04 -1.89 5.45
C SER A 76 -0.01 -2.96 5.12
N GLY A 77 1.22 -2.77 5.57
CA GLY A 77 2.30 -3.72 5.40
C GLY A 77 3.35 -3.61 6.49
N ARG A 78 4.18 -4.65 6.56
CA ARG A 78 5.30 -4.74 7.48
C ARG A 78 6.48 -5.41 6.77
N LEU A 79 7.65 -4.79 6.86
CA LEU A 79 8.89 -5.29 6.30
C LEU A 79 9.99 -5.27 7.36
N GLU A 80 10.71 -6.38 7.50
CA GLU A 80 11.91 -6.41 8.33
C GLU A 80 13.03 -5.66 7.61
N LEU A 81 13.64 -4.67 8.29
CA LEU A 81 14.53 -3.72 7.63
C LEU A 81 15.80 -4.38 7.06
N SER A 82 16.35 -5.32 7.83
CA SER A 82 17.56 -6.07 7.47
C SER A 82 17.43 -6.94 6.23
N SER A 83 16.20 -7.24 5.78
CA SER A 83 15.96 -8.09 4.62
C SER A 83 16.03 -7.34 3.29
N PHE A 84 15.66 -6.05 3.26
CA PHE A 84 15.43 -5.33 2.01
C PHE A 84 16.16 -4.00 1.88
N PHE A 85 16.67 -3.43 2.98
CA PHE A 85 17.16 -2.07 2.98
C PHE A 85 18.60 -1.96 3.46
N THR A 86 19.32 -0.98 2.91
CA THR A 86 20.69 -0.67 3.30
C THR A 86 20.68 0.25 4.53
N ALA A 87 21.39 -0.12 5.58
CA ALA A 87 21.51 0.69 6.80
C ALA A 87 22.04 2.11 6.50
N GLY A 88 21.49 3.12 7.18
CA GLY A 88 21.85 4.53 7.01
C GLY A 88 21.35 5.19 5.72
N LYS A 89 20.78 4.44 4.77
CA LYS A 89 20.21 4.99 3.53
C LYS A 89 18.79 5.52 3.75
N LYS A 90 18.42 6.47 2.90
CA LYS A 90 17.10 7.10 2.90
C LYS A 90 16.27 6.51 1.77
N TYR A 91 14.98 6.35 2.04
CA TYR A 91 14.02 5.80 1.09
C TYR A 91 12.72 6.60 1.10
N LYS A 92 11.97 6.52 0.00
CA LYS A 92 10.60 7.03 -0.11
C LYS A 92 9.64 5.90 -0.45
N LEU A 93 8.52 5.84 0.28
CA LEU A 93 7.43 4.89 0.02
C LEU A 93 6.27 5.58 -0.70
N TYR A 94 5.74 4.88 -1.70
CA TYR A 94 4.58 5.26 -2.49
C TYR A 94 3.60 4.09 -2.63
N PHE A 95 2.31 4.37 -2.62
CA PHE A 95 1.29 3.51 -3.18
C PHE A 95 1.08 3.91 -4.64
N VAL A 96 1.12 2.95 -5.55
CA VAL A 96 0.82 3.18 -6.97
C VAL A 96 -0.63 2.83 -7.21
N ILE A 97 -1.45 3.86 -7.42
CA ILE A 97 -2.91 3.74 -7.47
C ILE A 97 -3.51 4.35 -8.73
N GLN A 98 -4.74 3.97 -9.05
CA GLN A 98 -5.53 4.59 -10.11
C GLN A 98 -6.98 4.72 -9.63
N MET A 99 -7.62 5.84 -9.97
CA MET A 99 -9.06 6.04 -9.75
C MET A 99 -9.82 5.69 -11.03
N LYS A 100 -10.82 4.82 -10.98
CA LYS A 100 -11.67 4.54 -12.15
C LYS A 100 -12.46 5.80 -12.52
N GLN A 101 -12.58 6.06 -13.82
CA GLN A 101 -13.48 7.11 -14.28
C GLN A 101 -14.95 6.78 -14.01
N GLN A 102 -15.35 5.51 -14.17
CA GLN A 102 -16.71 5.05 -13.92
C GLN A 102 -16.77 4.27 -12.61
N ASN A 103 -17.87 4.45 -11.87
CA ASN A 103 -18.15 3.77 -10.60
C ASN A 103 -17.11 4.05 -9.49
N SER A 104 -16.44 5.20 -9.53
CA SER A 104 -15.68 5.74 -8.41
C SER A 104 -16.53 6.75 -7.65
N SER A 105 -16.58 6.63 -6.31
CA SER A 105 -17.40 7.47 -5.44
C SER A 105 -16.84 7.48 -4.01
N GLY A 106 -17.21 8.47 -3.21
CA GLY A 106 -16.92 8.54 -1.78
C GLY A 106 -15.55 9.11 -1.42
N TRP A 107 -14.96 9.91 -2.30
CA TRP A 107 -13.60 10.47 -2.17
C TRP A 107 -13.57 12.00 -1.98
N ASP A 108 -14.73 12.65 -1.92
CA ASP A 108 -14.83 14.11 -1.96
C ASP A 108 -14.65 14.76 -0.58
N ASN A 109 -15.24 14.15 0.44
CA ASN A 109 -15.34 14.77 1.75
C ASN A 109 -14.11 14.53 2.63
N TYR A 110 -13.52 13.34 2.55
CA TYR A 110 -12.47 12.90 3.48
C TYR A 110 -11.10 12.78 2.80
N ASP A 111 -10.06 13.08 3.57
CA ASP A 111 -8.69 12.83 3.16
C ASP A 111 -8.32 11.35 3.39
N ILE A 112 -7.49 10.80 2.50
CA ILE A 112 -6.84 9.53 2.73
C ILE A 112 -5.52 9.75 3.43
N TRP A 113 -5.32 9.05 4.54
CA TRP A 113 -4.13 9.15 5.36
C TRP A 113 -3.12 8.08 5.00
N PHE A 114 -1.86 8.47 5.08
CA PHE A 114 -0.70 7.63 4.85
C PHE A 114 0.21 7.74 6.04
N ASN A 115 0.73 6.63 6.55
CA ASN A 115 1.72 6.65 7.61
C ASN A 115 2.83 5.64 7.38
N ILE A 116 3.98 5.93 7.98
CA ILE A 116 5.07 4.98 8.16
C ILE A 116 5.61 5.08 9.59
N ARG A 117 6.10 3.95 10.10
CA ARG A 117 6.71 3.86 11.41
C ARG A 117 7.85 2.87 11.40
N ILE A 118 8.94 3.27 12.04
CA ILE A 118 10.05 2.41 12.45
C ILE A 118 10.16 2.57 13.97
N ALA A 119 10.31 1.46 14.71
CA ALA A 119 10.44 1.53 16.16
C ALA A 119 11.63 2.41 16.57
N GLY A 120 11.42 3.29 17.56
CA GLY A 120 12.44 4.26 17.99
C GLY A 120 12.59 5.50 17.12
N GLN A 121 11.86 5.61 16.00
CA GLN A 121 11.84 6.81 15.15
C GLN A 121 10.48 7.53 15.23
N LYS A 122 10.49 8.83 14.94
CA LYS A 122 9.26 9.63 14.78
C LYS A 122 8.49 9.11 13.57
N SER A 123 7.23 8.75 13.77
CA SER A 123 6.33 8.37 12.68
C SER A 123 6.15 9.53 11.70
N GLN A 124 6.14 9.22 10.41
CA GLN A 124 5.75 10.17 9.37
C GLN A 124 4.32 9.90 8.95
N ARG A 125 3.55 10.97 8.71
CA ARG A 125 2.17 10.90 8.26
C ARG A 125 1.90 12.00 7.24
N GLN A 126 1.15 11.68 6.19
CA GLN A 126 0.67 12.62 5.18
C GLN A 126 -0.79 12.31 4.86
N SER A 127 -1.52 13.28 4.33
CA SER A 127 -2.88 13.09 3.82
C SER A 127 -3.03 13.73 2.45
N MET A 128 -3.98 13.23 1.66
CA MET A 128 -4.42 13.90 0.43
C MET A 128 -5.83 13.47 0.04
N LYS A 129 -6.51 14.31 -0.74
CA LYS A 129 -7.80 13.99 -1.34
C LYS A 129 -7.64 13.21 -2.64
N PHE A 130 -8.29 12.06 -2.75
CA PHE A 130 -8.22 11.21 -3.94
C PHE A 130 -9.06 11.74 -5.10
N ASN A 131 -10.08 12.57 -4.85
CA ASN A 131 -10.86 13.21 -5.91
C ASN A 131 -10.06 14.25 -6.74
N THR A 132 -8.84 14.60 -6.30
CA THR A 132 -7.92 15.48 -7.05
C THR A 132 -7.08 14.71 -8.10
N LEU A 133 -7.10 13.38 -8.07
CA LEU A 133 -6.34 12.54 -8.97
C LEU A 133 -7.04 12.43 -10.32
N ALA A 134 -6.29 12.59 -11.41
CA ALA A 134 -6.81 12.35 -12.75
C ALA A 134 -7.27 10.88 -12.88
N PRO A 135 -8.53 10.62 -13.31
CA PRO A 135 -9.05 9.27 -13.42
C PRO A 135 -8.36 8.51 -14.55
N ASN A 136 -8.34 7.19 -14.44
CA ASN A 136 -7.69 6.27 -15.37
C ASN A 136 -6.18 6.50 -15.58
N VAL A 137 -5.51 7.24 -14.71
CA VAL A 137 -4.05 7.41 -14.69
C VAL A 137 -3.47 6.77 -13.42
N TRP A 138 -2.30 6.12 -13.54
CA TRP A 138 -1.56 5.61 -12.39
C TRP A 138 -0.78 6.74 -11.71
N HIS A 139 -0.94 6.88 -10.40
CA HIS A 139 -0.31 7.91 -9.57
C HIS A 139 0.53 7.28 -8.47
N ASN A 140 1.68 7.88 -8.19
CA ASN A 140 2.44 7.60 -6.98
C ASN A 140 1.89 8.49 -5.86
N VAL A 141 1.32 7.89 -4.82
CA VAL A 141 0.73 8.63 -3.69
C VAL A 141 1.34 8.20 -2.35
N PRO A 142 1.49 9.11 -1.38
CA PRO A 142 1.36 10.56 -1.54
C PRO A 142 2.44 11.12 -2.48
N GLY A 143 2.15 12.19 -3.23
CA GLY A 143 3.01 12.65 -4.34
C GLY A 143 4.47 12.96 -3.98
N ASN A 144 4.73 13.37 -2.74
CA ASN A 144 6.09 13.64 -2.24
C ASN A 144 6.81 12.41 -1.67
N GLY A 145 6.09 11.29 -1.53
CA GLY A 145 6.53 10.06 -0.88
C GLY A 145 6.57 10.20 0.64
N LEU A 146 6.44 9.05 1.31
CA LEU A 146 6.70 8.95 2.74
C LEU A 146 8.17 8.62 2.96
N GLU A 147 8.94 9.61 3.41
CA GLU A 147 10.38 9.50 3.55
C GLU A 147 10.79 8.90 4.90
N PHE A 148 11.75 7.96 4.90
CA PHE A 148 12.38 7.45 6.10
C PHE A 148 13.87 7.16 5.89
N THR A 149 14.61 7.16 7.00
CA THR A 149 16.02 6.74 7.02
C THR A 149 16.14 5.44 7.78
N VAL A 150 16.78 4.45 7.17
CA VAL A 150 17.05 3.16 7.81
C VAL A 150 18.05 3.37 8.95
N PRO A 151 17.75 2.95 10.19
CA PRO A 151 18.72 3.02 11.29
C PRO A 151 20.02 2.27 10.95
N GLN A 152 21.12 2.64 11.61
CA GLN A 152 22.36 1.86 11.51
C GLN A 152 22.16 0.44 12.05
N GLU A 153 21.45 0.32 13.18
CA GLU A 153 21.08 -0.97 13.76
C GLU A 153 19.71 -1.43 13.27
N THR A 154 19.71 -2.43 12.40
CA THR A 154 18.50 -2.99 11.77
C THR A 154 18.04 -4.30 12.40
N SER A 155 18.81 -4.85 13.34
CA SER A 155 18.51 -6.11 14.02
C SER A 155 17.15 -6.03 14.73
N SER A 156 16.17 -6.78 14.22
CA SER A 156 14.77 -6.82 14.69
C SER A 156 13.95 -5.53 14.47
N ALA A 157 14.45 -4.58 13.68
CA ALA A 157 13.70 -3.38 13.32
C ALA A 157 12.83 -3.64 12.08
N ALA A 158 11.58 -3.19 12.14
CA ALA A 158 10.64 -3.32 11.03
C ALA A 158 10.07 -1.95 10.63
N LEU A 159 9.92 -1.77 9.32
CA LEU A 159 9.08 -0.72 8.75
C LEU A 159 7.63 -1.21 8.76
N THR A 160 6.73 -0.45 9.34
CA THR A 160 5.29 -0.58 9.11
C THR A 160 4.78 0.62 8.34
N PHE A 161 3.81 0.40 7.48
CA PHE A 161 3.19 1.44 6.67
C PHE A 161 1.71 1.17 6.47
N ALA A 162 0.92 2.21 6.26
CA ALA A 162 -0.48 2.07 5.90
C ALA A 162 -0.99 3.24 5.06
N MET A 163 -1.99 2.95 4.23
CA MET A 163 -2.92 3.87 3.59
C MET A 163 -4.32 3.57 4.14
N TYR A 164 -5.00 4.57 4.72
CA TYR A 164 -6.25 4.33 5.43
C TYR A 164 -7.18 5.54 5.48
N ASP A 165 -8.47 5.23 5.62
CA ASP A 165 -9.54 6.12 6.03
C ASP A 165 -10.57 5.29 6.81
N ILE A 166 -10.69 5.55 8.11
CA ILE A 166 -11.45 4.72 9.07
C ILE A 166 -12.67 5.48 9.63
N GLU A 167 -12.61 6.81 9.71
CA GLU A 167 -13.62 7.65 10.36
C GLU A 167 -14.42 8.43 9.29
N CYS A 168 -15.01 7.70 8.36
CA CYS A 168 -15.73 8.28 7.23
C CYS A 168 -17.13 7.69 7.07
N GLU A 169 -18.02 8.51 6.53
CA GLU A 169 -19.44 8.20 6.32
C GLU A 169 -19.77 7.92 4.84
N ASP A 170 -18.77 7.97 3.96
CA ASP A 170 -18.94 7.77 2.53
C ASP A 170 -18.49 6.38 2.07
N LEU A 171 -19.33 5.74 1.26
CA LEU A 171 -19.01 4.48 0.61
C LEU A 171 -17.99 4.68 -0.53
N LYS A 172 -16.77 4.21 -0.32
CA LYS A 172 -15.64 4.32 -1.24
C LYS A 172 -15.62 3.22 -2.27
N LYS A 173 -15.50 3.60 -3.54
CA LYS A 173 -15.45 2.67 -4.69
C LYS A 173 -14.43 3.07 -5.73
N GLY A 174 -13.98 2.11 -6.53
CA GLY A 174 -13.26 2.37 -7.78
C GLY A 174 -11.80 2.79 -7.61
N LEU A 175 -11.21 2.55 -6.44
CA LEU A 175 -9.76 2.62 -6.24
C LEU A 175 -9.11 1.33 -6.76
N LEU A 176 -8.06 1.45 -7.56
CA LEU A 176 -7.17 0.35 -7.92
C LEU A 176 -5.81 0.55 -7.25
N ILE A 177 -5.30 -0.50 -6.63
CA ILE A 177 -3.94 -0.53 -6.07
C ILE A 177 -3.13 -1.50 -6.92
N ARG A 178 -2.11 -1.00 -7.60
CA ARG A 178 -1.19 -1.81 -8.40
C ARG A 178 -0.09 -2.41 -7.55
N GLU A 179 0.57 -1.57 -6.74
CA GLU A 179 1.75 -1.96 -5.97
C GLU A 179 2.05 -0.91 -4.89
N VAL A 180 2.90 -1.28 -3.93
CA VAL A 180 3.64 -0.33 -3.08
C VAL A 180 5.07 -0.30 -3.58
N ARG A 181 5.60 0.89 -3.88
CA ARG A 181 6.98 1.08 -4.35
C ARG A 181 7.79 1.81 -3.28
N ILE A 182 8.97 1.31 -2.98
CA ILE A 182 9.91 1.90 -2.02
C ILE A 182 11.24 2.11 -2.72
N GLU A 183 11.67 3.36 -2.85
CA GLU A 183 12.83 3.76 -3.67
C GLU A 183 13.92 4.38 -2.80
N GLU A 184 15.18 4.01 -3.01
CA GLU A 184 16.34 4.68 -2.44
C GLU A 184 16.50 6.08 -3.05
N VAL A 185 16.76 7.10 -2.22
CA VAL A 185 16.93 8.51 -2.63
C VAL A 185 18.31 9.06 -2.36
#